data_AF-A0AA87C2Q0-F1
#
_entry.id   AF-A0AA87C2Q0-F1
#
_cell.length_a   1.000
_cell.length_b   1.000
_cell.length_c   1.000
_cell.angle_alpha   90.00
_cell.angle_beta   90.00
_cell.angle_gamma   90.00
#
_symmetry.space_group_name_H-M   'P 1'
#
loop_
_entity.id
_entity.type
_entity.pdbx_description
1 polymer ?
#
loop_
_entity_poly.entity_id
_entity_poly.type
_entity_poly.pdbx_seq_one_letter_code
_entity_poly.pdbx_strand_id
1 'polypeptide(L)'
;MVAYAYTHQSEIRNVAFVFDSGLVKVCDSPSSIVKTVSAAISGCSSIFEPNQIRVVDFHANQSSSESQGVSSGITTIMISAELVGDTSVNYSSSVIVKNRNWR
;
A
#
# COMPACT_ATOMS: atom_id res chain seq x y z
N MET A 1 -7.59 -1.82 -1.91
CA MET A 1 -6.70 -0.72 -2.33
C MET A 1 -6.50 0.19 -1.14
N VAL A 2 -5.28 0.71 -0.96
CA VAL A 2 -5.00 1.77 0.03
C VAL A 2 -4.15 2.84 -0.63
N ALA A 3 -4.47 4.12 -0.38
CA ALA A 3 -3.70 5.26 -0.86
C ALA A 3 -3.41 6.24 0.29
N TYR A 4 -2.27 6.92 0.21
CA TYR A 4 -1.88 7.99 1.12
C TYR A 4 -0.97 8.98 0.41
N ALA A 5 -0.85 10.17 0.99
CA ALA A 5 0.10 11.18 0.53
C ALA A 5 0.99 11.61 1.69
N TYR A 6 2.25 11.91 1.40
CA TYR A 6 3.18 12.47 2.36
C TYR A 6 4.13 13.45 1.69
N THR A 7 4.64 14.38 2.48
CA THR A 7 5.68 15.31 2.01
C THR A 7 7.03 14.64 2.09
N HIS A 8 7.77 14.65 0.98
CA HIS A 8 9.16 14.24 0.92
C HIS A 8 9.97 15.38 0.32
N GLN A 9 10.89 15.95 1.10
CA GLN A 9 11.57 17.19 0.76
C GLN A 9 10.55 18.32 0.52
N SER A 10 10.41 18.79 -0.73
CA SER A 10 9.49 19.85 -1.13
C SER A 10 8.36 19.37 -2.05
N GLU A 11 8.21 18.06 -2.21
CA GLU A 11 7.18 17.45 -3.07
C GLU A 11 6.19 16.61 -2.27
N ILE A 12 4.96 16.53 -2.78
CA ILE A 12 3.95 15.61 -2.29
C ILE A 12 4.04 14.32 -3.08
N ARG A 13 4.39 13.23 -2.38
CA ARG A 13 4.38 11.86 -2.91
C ARG A 13 3.01 11.27 -2.67
N ASN A 14 2.30 10.94 -3.75
CA ASN A 14 1.02 10.23 -3.69
C ASN A 14 1.30 8.76 -3.95
N VAL A 15 1.09 7.92 -2.94
CA VAL A 15 1.37 6.49 -3.01
C VAL A 15 0.07 5.71 -2.92
N ALA A 16 -0.07 4.71 -3.79
CA ALA A 16 -1.18 3.77 -3.75
C ALA A 16 -0.69 2.33 -3.90
N PHE A 17 -1.25 1.44 -3.08
CA PHE A 17 -1.13 -0.01 -3.22
C PHE A 17 -2.41 -0.56 -3.85
N VAL A 18 -2.25 -1.18 -5.02
CA VAL A 18 -3.33 -1.73 -5.83
C VAL A 18 -3.11 -3.23 -5.98
N PHE A 19 -4.16 -4.01 -5.75
CA PHE A 19 -4.17 -5.42 -6.11
C PHE A 19 -5.07 -5.58 -7.32
N ASP A 20 -4.47 -5.97 -8.43
CA ASP A 20 -5.14 -6.07 -9.72
C ASP A 20 -4.60 -7.28 -10.48
N SER A 21 -5.52 -8.15 -10.89
CA SER A 21 -5.21 -9.33 -11.70
C SER A 21 -4.13 -10.24 -11.07
N GLY A 22 -4.17 -10.41 -9.74
CA GLY A 22 -3.21 -11.24 -8.99
C GLY A 22 -1.86 -10.55 -8.73
N LEU A 23 -1.69 -9.29 -9.14
CA LEU A 23 -0.46 -8.53 -8.95
C LEU A 23 -0.67 -7.45 -7.90
N VAL A 24 0.25 -7.40 -6.93
CA VAL A 24 0.38 -6.27 -6.03
C VAL A 24 1.26 -5.23 -6.72
N LYS A 25 0.68 -4.05 -6.96
CA LYS A 25 1.31 -2.92 -7.64
C LYS A 25 1.44 -1.75 -6.67
N VAL A 26 2.53 -1.01 -6.81
CA VAL A 26 2.75 0.27 -6.15
C VAL A 26 2.72 1.38 -7.19
N CYS A 27 1.92 2.40 -6.93
CA CYS A 27 1.87 3.63 -7.70
C CYS A 27 2.53 4.69 -6.83
N ASP A 28 3.54 5.37 -7.35
CA ASP A 28 4.22 6.47 -6.65
C ASP A 28 4.33 7.66 -7.59
N SER A 29 3.55 8.70 -7.28
CA SER A 29 3.38 9.84 -8.16
C SER A 29 3.74 11.15 -7.43
N PRO A 30 4.95 11.70 -7.65
CA PRO A 30 5.33 13.00 -7.14
C PRO A 30 4.46 14.11 -7.78
N SER A 31 4.20 15.15 -7.00
CA SER A 31 3.36 16.29 -7.42
C SER A 31 3.49 17.47 -6.46
N SER A 32 2.97 18.63 -6.88
CA SER A 32 2.84 19.82 -6.04
C SER A 32 1.55 19.85 -5.20
N ILE A 33 0.61 18.93 -5.41
CA ILE A 33 -0.70 18.90 -4.74
C ILE A 33 -1.07 17.46 -4.33
N VAL A 34 -1.87 17.30 -3.27
CA VAL A 34 -2.46 16.00 -2.95
C VAL A 34 -3.42 15.59 -4.06
N LYS A 35 -3.20 14.43 -4.66
CA LYS A 35 -4.05 13.88 -5.72
C LYS A 35 -5.28 13.18 -5.14
N THR A 36 -6.34 13.13 -5.93
CA THR A 36 -7.44 12.19 -5.67
C THR A 36 -6.92 10.76 -5.77
N VAL A 37 -7.60 9.83 -5.10
CA VAL A 37 -7.26 8.41 -5.15
C VAL A 37 -7.24 7.89 -6.60
N SER A 38 -8.21 8.28 -7.42
CA SER A 38 -8.28 7.90 -8.84
C SER A 38 -7.10 8.41 -9.68
N ALA A 39 -6.55 9.58 -9.34
CA ALA A 39 -5.38 10.13 -10.01
C ALA A 39 -4.06 9.57 -9.46
N ALA A 40 -4.05 9.05 -8.22
CA ALA A 40 -2.87 8.46 -7.60
C ALA A 40 -2.58 7.03 -8.09
N ILE A 41 -3.57 6.35 -8.68
CA ILE A 41 -3.43 4.98 -9.21
C ILE A 41 -2.95 4.89 -10.67
N SER A 42 -2.40 5.98 -11.22
CA SER A 42 -1.77 5.98 -12.55
C SER A 42 -0.29 5.62 -12.46
N GLY A 43 0.24 4.89 -13.44
CA GLY A 43 1.69 4.65 -13.57
C GLY A 43 2.26 3.69 -12.53
N CYS A 44 1.52 2.65 -12.17
CA CYS A 44 1.93 1.69 -11.16
C CYS A 44 2.90 0.64 -11.70
N SER A 45 3.78 0.14 -10.82
CA SER A 45 4.70 -0.96 -11.10
C SER A 45 4.40 -2.13 -10.18
N SER A 46 4.55 -3.36 -10.69
CA SER A 46 4.46 -4.56 -9.87
C SER A 46 5.56 -4.57 -8.81
N ILE A 47 5.23 -4.92 -7.57
CA ILE A 47 6.21 -5.06 -6.48
C ILE A 47 7.04 -6.34 -6.66
N PHE A 48 6.40 -7.37 -7.21
CA PHE A 48 6.99 -8.68 -7.43
C PHE A 48 7.09 -8.99 -8.91
N GLU A 49 8.16 -9.71 -9.28
CA GLU A 49 8.28 -10.31 -10.59
C GLU A 49 7.27 -11.48 -10.71
N PRO A 50 6.27 -11.39 -11.60
CA PRO A 50 5.12 -12.31 -11.61
C PRO A 50 5.49 -13.75 -11.98
N ASN A 51 6.63 -13.94 -12.64
CA ASN A 51 7.15 -15.26 -12.99
C ASN A 51 8.02 -15.88 -11.88
N GLN A 52 8.30 -15.14 -10.81
CA GLN A 52 9.10 -15.61 -9.68
C GLN A 52 8.23 -15.80 -8.43
N ILE A 53 7.38 -14.81 -8.12
CA ILE A 53 6.55 -14.78 -6.92
C ILE A 53 5.09 -14.59 -7.33
N ARG A 54 4.23 -15.50 -6.85
CA ARG A 54 2.78 -15.41 -7.00
C ARG A 54 2.15 -14.95 -5.68
N VAL A 55 1.36 -13.88 -5.73
CA VAL A 55 0.58 -13.43 -4.58
C VAL A 55 -0.70 -14.24 -4.50
N VAL A 56 -0.93 -14.88 -3.35
CA VAL A 56 -2.11 -15.75 -3.11
C VAL A 56 -3.16 -15.07 -2.25
N ASP A 57 -2.75 -14.12 -1.40
CA ASP A 57 -3.66 -13.29 -0.64
C ASP A 57 -3.10 -11.88 -0.48
N PHE A 58 -3.98 -10.90 -0.57
CA PHE A 58 -3.67 -9.49 -0.36
C PHE A 58 -4.84 -8.80 0.30
N HIS A 59 -4.58 -8.22 1.47
CA HIS A 59 -5.58 -7.46 2.19
C HIS A 59 -4.99 -6.12 2.66
N ALA A 60 -5.67 -5.04 2.33
CA ALA A 60 -5.25 -3.71 2.75
C ALA A 60 -6.46 -2.95 3.29
N ASN A 61 -6.37 -2.52 4.55
CA ASN A 61 -7.45 -1.85 5.27
C ASN A 61 -6.94 -0.58 5.95
N GLN A 62 -7.79 0.42 6.03
CA GLN A 62 -7.60 1.64 6.82
C GLN A 62 -8.71 1.75 7.86
N SER A 63 -8.32 1.91 9.11
CA SER A 63 -9.24 2.23 10.20
C SER A 63 -8.85 3.55 10.85
N SER A 64 -9.84 4.31 11.30
CA SER A 64 -9.62 5.42 12.21
C SER A 64 -9.66 4.90 13.65
N SER A 65 -8.76 5.40 14.48
CA SER A 65 -8.78 5.23 15.93
C SER A 65 -8.98 6.61 16.53
N GLU A 66 -10.17 6.86 17.06
CA GLU A 66 -10.47 8.04 17.85
C GLU A 66 -10.22 7.75 19.32
N SER A 67 -9.28 8.49 19.92
CA SER A 67 -9.00 8.44 21.34
C SER A 67 -8.77 9.86 21.82
N GLN A 68 -9.58 10.33 22.77
CA GLN A 68 -9.37 11.61 23.48
C GLN A 68 -9.17 12.82 22.55
N GLY A 69 -9.99 12.97 21.51
CA GLY A 69 -9.96 14.16 20.63
C GLY A 69 -8.90 14.15 19.54
N VAL A 70 -8.05 13.12 19.48
CA VAL A 70 -7.06 12.92 18.41
C VAL A 70 -7.51 11.79 17.48
N SER A 71 -7.79 12.10 16.22
CA SER A 71 -8.09 11.09 15.18
C SER A 71 -6.77 10.59 14.57
N SER A 72 -6.40 9.34 14.85
CA SER A 72 -5.26 8.66 14.23
C SER A 72 -5.73 7.65 13.20
N GLY A 73 -5.05 7.54 12.07
CA GLY A 73 -5.31 6.52 11.06
C GLY A 73 -4.38 5.32 11.25
N ILE A 74 -4.90 4.10 11.12
CA ILE A 74 -4.10 2.88 11.04
C ILE A 74 -4.32 2.27 9.66
N THR A 75 -3.24 2.08 8.92
CA THR A 75 -3.23 1.29 7.69
C THR A 75 -2.61 -0.06 7.99
N THR A 76 -3.30 -1.14 7.65
CA THR A 76 -2.77 -2.50 7.72
C THR A 76 -2.74 -3.08 6.32
N ILE A 77 -1.57 -3.57 5.91
CA ILE A 77 -1.36 -4.28 4.64
C ILE A 77 -0.86 -5.68 4.99
N MET A 78 -1.55 -6.70 4.51
CA MET A 78 -1.18 -8.11 4.67
C MET A 78 -1.01 -8.71 3.28
N ILE A 79 0.05 -9.49 3.13
CA ILE A 79 0.41 -10.14 1.87
C ILE A 79 0.81 -11.57 2.20
N SER A 80 0.26 -12.52 1.45
CA SER A 80 0.75 -13.89 1.39
C SER A 80 1.13 -14.22 -0.05
N ALA A 81 2.31 -14.80 -0.22
CA ALA A 81 2.87 -15.12 -1.52
C ALA A 81 3.66 -16.43 -1.48
N GLU A 82 3.92 -17.00 -2.64
CA GLU A 82 4.66 -18.24 -2.83
C GLU A 82 5.55 -18.16 -4.08
N LEU A 83 6.55 -19.04 -4.17
CA LEU A 83 7.35 -19.16 -5.38
C LEU A 83 6.56 -19.85 -6.49
N VAL A 84 6.62 -19.32 -7.70
CA VAL A 84 5.96 -19.92 -8.87
C VAL A 84 6.52 -21.31 -9.18
N GLY A 85 7.84 -21.51 -9.00
CA GLY A 85 8.52 -22.77 -9.26
C GLY A 85 8.41 -23.82 -8.14
N ASP A 86 7.99 -23.41 -6.94
CA ASP A 86 7.84 -24.30 -5.78
C ASP A 86 6.85 -23.70 -4.77
N THR A 87 5.59 -24.13 -4.84
CA THR A 87 4.52 -23.63 -3.96
C THR A 87 4.65 -24.10 -2.52
N SER A 88 5.57 -25.02 -2.21
CA SER A 88 5.86 -25.37 -0.82
C SER A 88 6.59 -24.23 -0.09
N VAL A 89 7.30 -23.38 -0.83
CA VAL A 89 7.95 -22.17 -0.33
C VAL A 89 6.95 -21.02 -0.36
N ASN A 90 6.39 -20.72 0.81
CA ASN A 90 5.45 -19.62 1.01
C ASN A 90 5.96 -18.64 2.08
N TYR A 91 5.48 -17.40 1.98
CA TYR A 91 5.80 -16.31 2.89
C TYR A 91 4.56 -15.45 3.12
N SER A 92 4.35 -15.05 4.38
CA SER A 92 3.30 -14.11 4.74
C SER A 92 3.89 -12.97 5.57
N SER A 93 3.46 -11.74 5.28
CA SER A 93 3.92 -10.54 5.98
C SER A 93 2.79 -9.56 6.20
N SER A 94 2.90 -8.80 7.29
CA SER A 94 1.97 -7.73 7.64
C SER A 94 2.73 -6.46 7.97
N VAL A 95 2.33 -5.35 7.33
CA VAL A 95 2.82 -4.00 7.63
C VAL A 95 1.69 -3.21 8.26
N ILE A 96 1.96 -2.60 9.41
CA ILE A 96 1.02 -1.73 10.10
C ILE A 96 1.62 -0.32 10.16
N VAL A 97 1.01 0.62 9.46
CA VAL A 97 1.40 2.03 9.44
C VAL A 97 0.42 2.82 10.31
N LYS A 98 0.93 3.44 11.37
CA LYS A 98 0.15 4.32 12.26
C LYS A 98 0.39 5.77 11.87
N ASN A 99 -0.61 6.40 11.25
CA ASN A 99 -0.66 7.85 11.02
C ASN A 99 -1.18 8.52 12.29
N ARG A 100 -0.24 9.01 13.10
CA ARG A 100 -0.56 9.74 14.33
C ARG A 100 -0.76 11.21 13.96
N ASN A 101 -1.93 11.76 14.31
CA ASN A 101 -2.22 13.18 14.16
C ASN A 101 -1.66 13.89 15.40
N TRP A 102 -0.58 14.67 15.25
CA TRP A 102 0.13 15.30 16.39
C TRP A 102 -0.44 16.68 16.75
N ARG A 103 -1.72 16.92 16.43
CA ARG A 103 -2.42 18.13 16.85
C ARG A 103 -2.78 18.07 18.32
#